data_AF-A0A3S9VVF1-F1
#
_entry.id   AF-A0A3S9VVF1-F1
#
_cell.length_a   1.000
_cell.length_b   1.000
_cell.length_c   1.000
_cell.angle_alpha   90.00
_cell.angle_beta   90.00
_cell.angle_gamma   90.00
#
_symmetry.space_group_name_H-M   'P 1'
#
loop_
_entity.id
_entity.type
_entity.pdbx_description
1 polymer ?
#
loop_
_entity_poly.entity_id
_entity_poly.type
_entity_poly.pdbx_seq_one_letter_code
_entity_poly.pdbx_strand_id
1 'polypeptide(L)'
;MKRILHGRLIFGLLFLFLALGSFADGRYIPVYEDGIRVDYKYYCLGFNKEHKQANWVYYELGAANLTGKASRKNDFRVDPKISRWSATPDDYKRSGYDRGHLCPAADMSFNAQAMSETFYMSNMSPQVPMFNRGIWKELEEHVRNRARKEKLYVVTGPIFKSNKGTIGKGKVTVPGYYYKLFYSPSKQQMIAYVLPNEESKRSLNSFAVPVDKVEKMTGIDFFSQLPDDLERVLEADTLSHVSRDGGQASKSSYRPTRNQQIIAVVAVVVIFLVVHFLLKRRGGKKKKKKPARKPVKKKK
;
A
#
# COMPACT_ATOMS: atom_id res chain seq x y z
N MET A 1 44.78 27.58 0.95
CA MET A 1 43.97 26.62 0.15
C MET A 1 42.92 25.90 1.01
N LYS A 2 42.06 26.65 1.72
CA LYS A 2 41.07 26.10 2.69
C LYS A 2 39.62 26.08 2.17
N ARG A 3 39.37 26.44 0.91
CA ARG A 3 37.99 26.55 0.35
C ARG A 3 37.53 25.39 -0.55
N ILE A 4 38.37 24.38 -0.81
CA ILE A 4 38.01 23.27 -1.74
C ILE A 4 37.68 21.96 -1.01
N LEU A 5 37.94 21.87 0.30
CA LEU A 5 37.74 20.64 1.08
C LEU A 5 36.31 20.45 1.64
N HIS A 6 35.44 21.44 1.50
CA HIS A 6 34.04 21.36 1.96
C HIS A 6 33.11 20.72 0.90
N GLY A 7 33.49 20.68 -0.39
CA GLY A 7 32.61 20.17 -1.46
C GLY A 7 32.61 18.64 -1.64
N ARG A 8 33.49 17.88 -0.99
CA ARG A 8 33.68 16.43 -1.26
C ARG A 8 33.40 15.51 -0.07
N LEU A 9 33.20 16.07 1.12
CA LEU A 9 32.67 15.33 2.27
C LEU A 9 31.13 15.29 2.25
N ILE A 10 30.51 16.33 1.66
CA ILE A 10 29.06 16.41 1.44
C ILE A 10 28.60 15.32 0.45
N PHE A 11 29.38 15.03 -0.60
CA PHE A 11 29.02 13.99 -1.58
C PHE A 11 29.07 12.54 -1.05
N GLY A 12 29.85 12.27 0.00
CA GLY A 12 29.94 10.93 0.61
C GLY A 12 28.85 10.65 1.65
N LEU A 13 28.45 11.68 2.40
CA LEU A 13 27.29 11.62 3.30
C LEU A 13 25.95 11.69 2.53
N LEU A 14 25.93 12.32 1.35
CA LEU A 14 24.78 12.29 0.44
C LEU A 14 24.52 10.86 -0.09
N PHE A 15 25.56 10.05 -0.30
CA PHE A 15 25.40 8.67 -0.79
C PHE A 15 24.91 7.68 0.27
N LEU A 16 25.15 7.95 1.57
CA LEU A 16 24.61 7.12 2.66
C LEU A 16 23.18 7.57 3.07
N PHE A 17 22.83 8.83 2.84
CA PHE A 17 21.43 9.27 2.88
C PHE A 17 20.62 8.86 1.63
N LEU A 18 21.27 8.63 0.48
CA LEU A 18 20.63 8.05 -0.71
C LEU A 18 20.34 6.54 -0.57
N ALA A 19 21.04 5.83 0.30
CA ALA A 19 20.71 4.43 0.63
C ALA A 19 19.56 4.29 1.67
N LEU A 20 19.16 5.39 2.31
CA LEU A 20 17.91 5.51 3.08
C LEU A 20 16.84 6.32 2.33
N GLY A 21 17.13 6.69 1.08
CA GLY A 21 16.35 7.60 0.26
C GLY A 21 16.05 6.99 -1.12
N SER A 22 15.59 5.74 -1.15
CA SER A 22 14.85 5.15 -2.27
C SER A 22 14.29 3.79 -1.82
N PHE A 23 13.44 3.79 -0.79
CA PHE A 23 12.22 3.02 -1.03
C PHE A 23 11.49 3.88 -2.05
N ALA A 24 11.55 3.48 -3.31
CA ALA A 24 10.65 4.04 -4.31
C ALA A 24 9.25 4.05 -3.69
N ASP A 25 8.43 5.05 -4.03
CA ASP A 25 6.99 5.08 -3.78
C ASP A 25 6.37 3.87 -4.52
N GLY A 26 6.67 2.68 -4.02
CA GLY A 26 6.41 1.41 -4.63
C GLY A 26 4.94 1.18 -4.48
N ARG A 27 4.23 1.18 -5.60
CA ARG A 27 2.85 0.74 -5.59
C ARG A 27 2.84 -0.74 -5.24
N TYR A 28 2.20 -1.09 -4.14
CA TYR A 28 2.06 -2.48 -3.69
C TYR A 28 0.91 -3.15 -4.44
N ILE A 29 1.11 -3.38 -5.74
CA ILE A 29 0.06 -3.88 -6.62
C ILE A 29 -0.10 -5.39 -6.37
N PRO A 30 -1.33 -5.87 -6.09
CA PRO A 30 -1.55 -7.30 -5.91
C PRO A 30 -1.16 -8.11 -7.15
N VAL A 31 -0.53 -9.27 -6.92
CA VAL A 31 -0.22 -10.25 -7.97
C VAL A 31 -1.34 -11.28 -8.02
N TYR A 32 -1.83 -11.57 -9.22
CA TYR A 32 -3.04 -12.38 -9.43
C TYR A 32 -3.01 -12.98 -10.83
N GLU A 33 -3.63 -14.15 -11.00
CA GLU A 33 -3.56 -14.92 -12.25
C GLU A 33 -4.47 -14.36 -13.35
N ASP A 34 -5.69 -13.95 -13.00
CA ASP A 34 -6.74 -13.65 -13.98
C ASP A 34 -7.37 -12.26 -13.82
N GLY A 35 -7.33 -11.46 -14.87
CA GLY A 35 -8.13 -10.24 -15.01
C GLY A 35 -7.45 -9.15 -15.84
N ILE A 36 -8.07 -7.99 -15.90
CA ILE A 36 -7.59 -6.81 -16.64
C ILE A 36 -7.21 -5.74 -15.63
N ARG A 37 -5.93 -5.39 -15.57
CA ARG A 37 -5.49 -4.24 -14.77
C ARG A 37 -5.98 -2.94 -15.39
N VAL A 38 -6.64 -2.11 -14.58
CA VAL A 38 -7.11 -0.78 -14.95
C VAL A 38 -6.52 0.23 -13.98
N ASP A 39 -5.68 1.13 -14.48
CA ASP A 39 -5.06 2.18 -13.69
C ASP A 39 -5.79 3.52 -13.85
N TYR A 40 -6.07 4.17 -12.72
CA TYR A 40 -6.41 5.59 -12.66
C TYR A 40 -5.31 6.35 -11.93
N LYS A 41 -5.49 7.66 -11.77
CA LYS A 41 -4.47 8.51 -11.13
C LYS A 41 -4.27 8.15 -9.65
N TYR A 42 -5.36 7.87 -8.93
CA TYR A 42 -5.35 7.72 -7.47
C TYR A 42 -5.76 6.34 -6.96
N TYR A 43 -6.24 5.46 -7.83
CA TYR A 43 -6.46 4.06 -7.52
C TYR A 43 -6.25 3.21 -8.77
N CYS A 44 -6.16 1.90 -8.60
CA CYS A 44 -6.17 0.94 -9.70
C CYS A 44 -6.91 -0.33 -9.26
N LEU A 45 -7.31 -1.14 -10.22
CA LEU A 45 -8.04 -2.38 -9.96
C LEU A 45 -7.62 -3.50 -10.91
N GLY A 46 -7.80 -4.74 -10.48
CA GLY A 46 -7.74 -5.93 -11.34
C GLY A 46 -9.14 -6.40 -11.66
N PHE A 47 -9.64 -6.16 -12.87
CA PHE A 47 -11.02 -6.43 -13.26
C PHE A 47 -11.24 -7.89 -13.71
N ASN A 48 -12.25 -8.54 -13.14
CA ASN A 48 -12.69 -9.87 -13.51
C ASN A 48 -13.86 -9.81 -14.50
N LYS A 49 -13.64 -10.33 -15.71
CA LYS A 49 -14.64 -10.34 -16.78
C LYS A 49 -15.83 -11.24 -16.48
N GLU A 50 -15.60 -12.37 -15.81
CA GLU A 50 -16.63 -13.34 -15.47
C GLU A 50 -17.61 -12.74 -14.46
N HIS A 51 -17.08 -12.14 -13.40
CA HIS A 51 -17.90 -11.59 -12.32
C HIS A 51 -18.38 -10.14 -12.58
N LYS A 52 -17.85 -9.50 -13.63
CA LYS A 52 -18.10 -8.09 -14.00
C LYS A 52 -17.77 -7.10 -12.88
N GLN A 53 -16.74 -7.41 -12.10
CA GLN A 53 -16.33 -6.69 -10.90
C GLN A 53 -14.80 -6.75 -10.77
N ALA A 54 -14.22 -5.88 -9.95
CA ALA A 54 -12.82 -6.04 -9.58
C ALA A 54 -12.61 -7.30 -8.71
N ASN A 55 -11.53 -8.04 -8.93
CA ASN A 55 -10.96 -8.99 -7.96
C ASN A 55 -10.40 -8.22 -6.75
N TRP A 56 -9.75 -7.09 -7.02
CA TRP A 56 -9.14 -6.22 -6.03
C TRP A 56 -9.12 -4.77 -6.53
N VAL A 57 -9.16 -3.82 -5.60
CA VAL A 57 -8.95 -2.39 -5.82
C VAL A 57 -7.88 -1.92 -4.85
N TYR A 58 -6.82 -1.30 -5.37
CA TYR A 58 -5.70 -0.76 -4.62
C TYR A 58 -5.71 0.77 -4.64
N TYR A 59 -5.51 1.38 -3.48
CA TYR A 59 -5.36 2.83 -3.34
C TYR A 59 -4.51 3.21 -2.12
N GLU A 60 -3.97 4.41 -2.16
CA GLU A 60 -3.21 5.00 -1.06
C GLU A 60 -4.10 5.93 -0.25
N LEU A 61 -4.00 5.84 1.07
CA LEU A 61 -4.79 6.66 1.98
C LEU A 61 -3.91 7.27 3.07
N GLY A 62 -3.96 8.58 3.21
CA GLY A 62 -3.32 9.31 4.30
C GLY A 62 -4.09 10.59 4.63
N ALA A 63 -3.59 11.35 5.61
CA ALA A 63 -4.26 12.56 6.09
C ALA A 63 -4.61 13.56 4.97
N ALA A 64 -3.73 13.72 3.97
CA ALA A 64 -3.93 14.61 2.84
C ALA A 64 -5.14 14.23 1.95
N ASN A 65 -5.49 12.95 1.88
CA ASN A 65 -6.67 12.50 1.12
C ASN A 65 -7.99 12.87 1.84
N LEU A 66 -7.95 13.05 3.16
CA LEU A 66 -9.13 13.17 4.03
C LEU A 66 -9.51 14.60 4.39
N THR A 67 -8.82 15.60 3.84
CA THR A 67 -9.11 17.05 4.04
C THR A 67 -9.95 17.65 2.91
N GLY A 68 -10.32 16.83 1.92
CA GLY A 68 -11.02 17.24 0.73
C GLY A 68 -12.46 17.68 0.94
N LYS A 69 -12.92 18.58 0.06
CA LYS A 69 -14.30 19.12 0.06
C LYS A 69 -15.09 18.76 -1.21
N ALA A 70 -14.58 17.85 -2.05
CA ALA A 70 -15.32 17.45 -3.25
C ALA A 70 -16.67 16.85 -2.84
N SER A 71 -17.73 17.28 -3.51
CA SER A 71 -19.08 16.79 -3.23
C SER A 71 -19.36 15.50 -3.98
N ARG A 72 -19.94 14.54 -3.27
CA ARG A 72 -20.36 13.24 -3.81
C ARG A 72 -21.34 13.44 -4.98
N LYS A 73 -21.01 12.87 -6.15
CA LYS A 73 -21.80 13.06 -7.39
C LYS A 73 -22.90 12.02 -7.61
N ASN A 74 -22.74 10.79 -7.10
CA ASN A 74 -23.67 9.68 -7.37
C ASN A 74 -23.87 9.40 -8.88
N ASP A 75 -22.86 9.70 -9.69
CA ASP A 75 -22.83 9.59 -11.16
C ASP A 75 -22.37 8.20 -11.61
N PHE A 76 -23.07 7.17 -11.14
CA PHE A 76 -22.79 5.77 -11.48
C PHE A 76 -22.85 5.55 -12.99
N ARG A 77 -21.75 5.05 -13.56
CA ARG A 77 -21.62 4.90 -15.01
C ARG A 77 -20.66 3.79 -15.40
N VAL A 78 -20.83 3.29 -16.61
CA VAL A 78 -19.93 2.31 -17.20
C VAL A 78 -18.50 2.87 -17.21
N ASP A 79 -17.53 2.02 -16.88
CA ASP A 79 -16.13 2.38 -16.97
C ASP A 79 -15.70 2.46 -18.45
N PRO A 80 -15.26 3.63 -18.95
CA PRO A 80 -14.86 3.78 -20.35
C PRO A 80 -13.64 2.92 -20.71
N LYS A 81 -12.78 2.55 -19.75
CA LYS A 81 -11.56 1.77 -20.03
C LYS A 81 -11.83 0.28 -20.25
N ILE A 82 -12.99 -0.22 -19.80
CA ILE A 82 -13.38 -1.63 -19.92
C ILE A 82 -14.87 -1.78 -20.26
N SER A 83 -15.41 -0.84 -21.03
CA SER A 83 -16.84 -0.70 -21.33
C SER A 83 -17.48 -1.98 -21.86
N ARG A 84 -16.73 -2.75 -22.65
CA ARG A 84 -17.17 -4.04 -23.21
C ARG A 84 -17.57 -5.05 -22.13
N TRP A 85 -16.89 -5.05 -20.97
CA TRP A 85 -17.02 -6.07 -19.92
C TRP A 85 -17.74 -5.58 -18.67
N SER A 86 -17.72 -4.26 -18.43
CA SER A 86 -18.31 -3.60 -17.27
C SER A 86 -19.76 -4.00 -17.05
N ALA A 87 -20.17 -4.06 -15.79
CA ALA A 87 -21.57 -3.97 -15.42
C ALA A 87 -22.13 -2.58 -15.77
N THR A 88 -23.46 -2.48 -15.82
CA THR A 88 -24.18 -1.22 -15.98
C THR A 88 -24.97 -0.88 -14.72
N PRO A 89 -25.34 0.40 -14.48
CA PRO A 89 -26.20 0.76 -13.35
C PRO A 89 -27.57 0.05 -13.36
N ASP A 90 -28.04 -0.37 -14.54
CA ASP A 90 -29.31 -1.09 -14.72
C ASP A 90 -29.25 -2.53 -14.22
N ASP A 91 -28.07 -3.17 -14.21
CA ASP A 91 -27.92 -4.52 -13.65
C ASP A 91 -28.23 -4.58 -12.15
N TYR A 92 -28.05 -3.44 -11.46
CA TYR A 92 -28.32 -3.29 -10.03
C TYR A 92 -29.75 -2.83 -9.75
N LYS A 93 -30.43 -2.25 -10.74
CA LYS A 93 -31.74 -1.63 -10.55
C LYS A 93 -32.78 -2.68 -10.16
N ARG A 94 -33.43 -2.50 -9.02
CA ARG A 94 -34.43 -3.44 -8.44
C ARG A 94 -33.87 -4.85 -8.17
N SER A 95 -32.56 -4.99 -8.06
CA SER A 95 -31.92 -6.29 -7.75
C SER A 95 -32.00 -6.68 -6.27
N GLY A 96 -32.29 -5.71 -5.39
CA GLY A 96 -32.18 -5.88 -3.93
C GLY A 96 -30.77 -5.56 -3.37
N TYR A 97 -29.78 -5.31 -4.23
CA TYR A 97 -28.41 -4.99 -3.84
C TYR A 97 -28.04 -3.53 -4.11
N ASP A 98 -27.23 -2.97 -3.22
CA ASP A 98 -26.62 -1.65 -3.41
C ASP A 98 -25.45 -1.73 -4.41
N ARG A 99 -25.15 -0.59 -5.04
CA ARG A 99 -23.89 -0.36 -5.78
C ARG A 99 -22.79 -0.04 -4.76
N GLY A 100 -22.27 -1.08 -4.12
CA GLY A 100 -21.25 -0.99 -3.08
C GLY A 100 -19.89 -0.60 -3.65
N HIS A 101 -19.27 0.44 -3.08
CA HIS A 101 -17.94 0.88 -3.53
C HIS A 101 -16.86 -0.03 -2.95
N LEU A 102 -15.84 -0.36 -3.75
CA LEU A 102 -14.62 -1.03 -3.26
C LEU A 102 -13.55 0.02 -2.85
N CYS A 103 -13.28 1.00 -3.71
CA CYS A 103 -12.64 2.27 -3.36
C CYS A 103 -13.73 3.29 -2.99
N PRO A 104 -13.82 3.73 -1.71
CA PRO A 104 -14.90 4.61 -1.27
C PRO A 104 -14.78 6.03 -1.85
N ALA A 105 -15.90 6.64 -2.21
CA ALA A 105 -15.92 8.03 -2.70
C ALA A 105 -15.35 9.03 -1.66
N ALA A 106 -15.57 8.78 -0.37
CA ALA A 106 -15.08 9.62 0.71
C ALA A 106 -13.55 9.61 0.84
N ASP A 107 -12.90 8.51 0.44
CA ASP A 107 -11.44 8.35 0.45
C ASP A 107 -10.77 9.16 -0.68
N MET A 108 -11.57 9.60 -1.67
CA MET A 108 -11.15 10.40 -2.82
C MET A 108 -11.67 11.84 -2.78
N SER A 109 -12.14 12.33 -1.62
CA SER A 109 -12.77 13.66 -1.50
C SER A 109 -11.83 14.85 -1.75
N PHE A 110 -10.52 14.62 -1.72
CA PHE A 110 -9.49 15.63 -2.01
C PHE A 110 -9.44 16.03 -3.49
N ASN A 111 -10.05 15.25 -4.39
CA ASN A 111 -10.03 15.54 -5.82
C ASN A 111 -11.37 15.15 -6.48
N ALA A 112 -12.02 16.11 -7.13
CA ALA A 112 -13.35 15.89 -7.73
C ALA A 112 -13.35 14.84 -8.84
N GLN A 113 -12.28 14.78 -9.66
CA GLN A 113 -12.14 13.75 -10.67
C GLN A 113 -11.94 12.39 -10.01
N ALA A 114 -11.02 12.27 -9.05
CA ALA A 114 -10.78 11.03 -8.32
C ALA A 114 -12.07 10.47 -7.69
N MET A 115 -12.85 11.35 -7.04
CA MET A 115 -14.15 10.98 -6.48
C MET A 115 -15.13 10.50 -7.55
N SER A 116 -15.30 11.24 -8.65
CA SER A 116 -16.19 10.83 -9.74
C SER A 116 -15.74 9.51 -10.38
N GLU A 117 -14.45 9.25 -10.49
CA GLU A 117 -13.90 7.98 -10.99
C GLU A 117 -14.25 6.80 -10.06
N THR A 118 -14.48 7.02 -8.76
CA THR A 118 -14.97 5.93 -7.87
C THR A 118 -16.38 5.47 -8.21
N PHE A 119 -17.16 6.24 -8.99
CA PHE A 119 -18.51 5.87 -9.43
C PHE A 119 -18.54 5.03 -10.72
N TYR A 120 -17.38 4.66 -11.27
CA TYR A 120 -17.35 3.67 -12.34
C TYR A 120 -17.85 2.31 -11.85
N MET A 121 -18.65 1.64 -12.69
CA MET A 121 -19.19 0.32 -12.38
C MET A 121 -18.11 -0.76 -12.22
N SER A 122 -16.88 -0.52 -12.68
CA SER A 122 -15.71 -1.38 -12.43
C SER A 122 -15.28 -1.40 -10.95
N ASN A 123 -15.60 -0.33 -10.20
CA ASN A 123 -15.38 -0.20 -8.75
C ASN A 123 -16.62 -0.59 -7.93
N MET A 124 -17.68 -1.10 -8.57
CA MET A 124 -18.91 -1.49 -7.89
C MET A 124 -18.98 -3.00 -7.66
N SER A 125 -19.59 -3.36 -6.54
CA SER A 125 -19.93 -4.75 -6.21
C SER A 125 -21.30 -4.81 -5.53
N PRO A 126 -22.13 -5.84 -5.78
CA PRO A 126 -23.47 -5.95 -5.22
C PRO A 126 -23.42 -6.33 -3.74
N GLN A 127 -23.61 -5.32 -2.91
CA GLN A 127 -23.60 -5.45 -1.46
C GLN A 127 -25.03 -5.47 -0.92
N VAL A 128 -25.28 -6.33 0.07
CA VAL A 128 -26.54 -6.30 0.83
C VAL A 128 -26.70 -4.91 1.46
N PRO A 129 -27.87 -4.24 1.37
CA PRO A 129 -28.01 -2.86 1.85
C PRO A 129 -27.61 -2.66 3.31
N MET A 130 -27.99 -3.58 4.20
CA MET A 130 -27.63 -3.55 5.62
C MET A 130 -26.14 -3.84 5.87
N PHE A 131 -25.48 -4.59 4.98
CA PHE A 131 -24.03 -4.78 5.01
C PHE A 131 -23.31 -3.49 4.60
N ASN A 132 -23.63 -2.94 3.42
CA ASN A 132 -23.02 -1.75 2.84
C ASN A 132 -23.14 -0.53 3.77
N ARG A 133 -24.35 -0.27 4.26
CA ARG A 133 -24.66 0.93 5.06
C ARG A 133 -24.35 0.76 6.55
N GLY A 134 -24.13 -0.49 6.99
CA GLY A 134 -23.79 -0.86 8.36
C GLY A 134 -22.30 -1.17 8.50
N ILE A 135 -21.97 -2.44 8.74
CA ILE A 135 -20.62 -2.89 9.11
C ILE A 135 -19.54 -2.55 8.08
N TRP A 136 -19.87 -2.53 6.78
CA TRP A 136 -18.91 -2.16 5.74
C TRP A 136 -18.53 -0.67 5.83
N LYS A 137 -19.53 0.21 5.99
CA LYS A 137 -19.30 1.64 6.24
C LYS A 137 -18.50 1.88 7.52
N GLU A 138 -18.80 1.13 8.59
CA GLU A 138 -18.03 1.19 9.84
C GLU A 138 -16.55 0.85 9.60
N LEU A 139 -16.28 -0.20 8.82
CA LEU A 139 -14.91 -0.60 8.46
C LEU A 139 -14.21 0.48 7.63
N GLU A 140 -14.90 1.08 6.66
CA GLU A 140 -14.35 2.20 5.90
C GLU A 140 -14.00 3.40 6.80
N GLU A 141 -14.86 3.74 7.77
CA GLU A 141 -14.60 4.79 8.75
C GLU A 141 -13.42 4.45 9.66
N HIS A 142 -13.30 3.20 10.10
CA HIS A 142 -12.17 2.71 10.88
C HIS A 142 -10.85 2.90 10.12
N VAL A 143 -10.77 2.47 8.86
CA VAL A 143 -9.57 2.63 8.02
C VAL A 143 -9.23 4.11 7.80
N ARG A 144 -10.23 4.97 7.54
CA ARG A 144 -10.02 6.43 7.44
C ARG A 144 -9.47 7.02 8.74
N ASN A 145 -10.00 6.65 9.90
CA ASN A 145 -9.55 7.16 11.19
C ASN A 145 -8.09 6.81 11.47
N ARG A 146 -7.67 5.61 11.03
CA ARG A 146 -6.27 5.20 11.07
C ARG A 146 -5.41 6.02 10.10
N ALA A 147 -5.87 6.20 8.86
CA ALA A 147 -5.16 7.00 7.85
C ALA A 147 -4.98 8.49 8.18
N ARG A 148 -5.72 9.03 9.17
CA ARG A 148 -5.46 10.38 9.71
C ARG A 148 -4.11 10.49 10.42
N LYS A 149 -3.57 9.36 10.91
CA LYS A 149 -2.36 9.30 11.74
C LYS A 149 -1.17 8.67 11.02
N GLU A 150 -1.39 7.95 9.93
CA GLU A 150 -0.37 7.22 9.19
C GLU A 150 -0.75 7.04 7.72
N LYS A 151 0.25 6.79 6.85
CA LYS A 151 0.03 6.41 5.45
C LYS A 151 -0.35 4.92 5.41
N LEU A 152 -1.44 4.61 4.71
CA LEU A 152 -1.92 3.26 4.48
C LEU A 152 -1.92 2.93 2.99
N TYR A 153 -1.52 1.71 2.66
CA TYR A 153 -1.72 1.09 1.36
C TYR A 153 -2.88 0.12 1.48
N VAL A 154 -4.02 0.43 0.86
CA VAL A 154 -5.29 -0.28 1.07
C VAL A 154 -5.60 -1.15 -0.14
N VAL A 155 -5.98 -2.40 0.10
CA VAL A 155 -6.54 -3.31 -0.91
C VAL A 155 -7.93 -3.75 -0.46
N THR A 156 -8.90 -3.68 -1.36
CA THR A 156 -10.30 -4.04 -1.08
C THR A 156 -10.86 -4.89 -2.22
N GLY A 157 -11.65 -5.91 -1.93
CA GLY A 157 -12.25 -6.71 -2.97
C GLY A 157 -13.35 -7.65 -2.49
N PRO A 158 -14.14 -8.20 -3.43
CA PRO A 158 -15.05 -9.31 -3.17
C PRO A 158 -14.31 -10.64 -3.05
N ILE A 159 -14.94 -11.62 -2.41
CA ILE A 159 -14.57 -13.03 -2.48
C ILE A 159 -15.76 -13.78 -3.07
N PHE A 160 -15.57 -14.39 -4.24
CA PHE A 160 -16.65 -15.03 -5.01
C PHE A 160 -17.00 -16.45 -4.54
N LYS A 161 -16.32 -16.97 -3.52
CA LYS A 161 -16.68 -18.22 -2.83
C LYS A 161 -18.03 -18.04 -2.11
N SER A 162 -18.86 -19.09 -2.13
CA SER A 162 -20.22 -19.07 -1.56
C SER A 162 -21.06 -17.88 -2.06
N ASN A 163 -20.96 -17.57 -3.36
CA ASN A 163 -21.73 -16.47 -3.97
C ASN A 163 -23.24 -16.68 -3.85
N LYS A 164 -23.99 -15.58 -3.89
CA LYS A 164 -25.45 -15.53 -3.72
C LYS A 164 -26.17 -15.43 -5.07
N GLY A 165 -25.60 -16.03 -6.12
CA GLY A 165 -26.13 -15.99 -7.48
C GLY A 165 -25.68 -14.77 -8.27
N THR A 166 -26.52 -14.29 -9.20
CA THR A 166 -26.20 -13.18 -10.10
C THR A 166 -27.37 -12.20 -10.21
N ILE A 167 -27.07 -10.93 -10.50
CA ILE A 167 -28.07 -9.88 -10.74
C ILE A 167 -27.98 -9.29 -12.14
N GLY A 168 -29.10 -8.73 -12.61
CA GLY A 168 -29.17 -8.00 -13.87
C GLY A 168 -29.05 -8.89 -15.11
N LYS A 169 -29.22 -8.27 -16.29
CA LYS A 169 -29.03 -8.97 -17.58
C LYS A 169 -27.55 -9.30 -17.81
N GLY A 170 -26.66 -8.49 -17.25
CA GLY A 170 -25.22 -8.71 -17.25
C GLY A 170 -24.78 -9.91 -16.41
N LYS A 171 -25.64 -10.52 -15.58
CA LYS A 171 -25.27 -11.63 -14.68
C LYS A 171 -24.10 -11.28 -13.77
N VAL A 172 -24.14 -10.10 -13.13
CA VAL A 172 -23.11 -9.67 -12.18
C VAL A 172 -23.19 -10.59 -10.95
N THR A 173 -22.09 -11.31 -10.65
CA THR A 173 -22.05 -12.24 -9.50
C THR A 173 -22.26 -11.51 -8.18
N VAL A 174 -23.00 -12.08 -7.25
CA VAL A 174 -23.13 -11.54 -5.90
C VAL A 174 -22.13 -12.20 -4.95
N PRO A 175 -21.07 -11.52 -4.49
CA PRO A 175 -20.06 -12.14 -3.64
C PRO A 175 -20.63 -12.67 -2.32
N GLY A 176 -20.06 -13.77 -1.83
CA GLY A 176 -20.41 -14.32 -0.52
C GLY A 176 -19.75 -13.54 0.62
N TYR A 177 -18.56 -12.97 0.36
CA TYR A 177 -17.79 -12.20 1.33
C TYR A 177 -17.10 -11.01 0.65
N TYR A 178 -16.61 -10.10 1.49
CA TYR A 178 -15.72 -9.03 1.11
C TYR A 178 -14.50 -9.02 2.01
N TYR A 179 -13.38 -8.57 1.47
CA TYR A 179 -12.19 -8.26 2.25
C TYR A 179 -11.81 -6.79 2.11
N LYS A 180 -11.24 -6.25 3.17
CA LYS A 180 -10.47 -5.00 3.14
C LYS A 180 -9.25 -5.19 4.00
N LEU A 181 -8.08 -4.91 3.43
CA LEU A 181 -6.81 -5.05 4.11
C LEU A 181 -5.94 -3.83 3.85
N PHE A 182 -4.97 -3.59 4.72
CA PHE A 182 -4.04 -2.49 4.55
C PHE A 182 -2.66 -2.78 5.15
N TYR A 183 -1.63 -2.21 4.54
CA TYR A 183 -0.27 -2.15 5.05
C TYR A 183 0.04 -0.73 5.57
N SER A 184 0.59 -0.66 6.78
CA SER A 184 1.09 0.56 7.42
C SER A 184 2.62 0.49 7.55
N PRO A 185 3.39 1.17 6.69
CA PRO A 185 4.85 1.09 6.72
C PRO A 185 5.45 1.66 7.99
N SER A 186 4.87 2.74 8.54
CA SER A 186 5.37 3.38 9.76
C SER A 186 5.20 2.50 10.99
N LYS A 187 4.24 1.57 10.95
CA LYS A 187 3.98 0.59 12.01
C LYS A 187 4.53 -0.79 11.71
N GLN A 188 4.96 -1.04 10.47
CA GLN A 188 5.32 -2.37 9.97
C GLN A 188 4.20 -3.36 10.35
N GLN A 189 2.99 -3.10 9.84
CA GLN A 189 1.77 -3.78 10.25
C GLN A 189 0.86 -4.00 9.04
N MET A 190 0.30 -5.21 8.94
CA MET A 190 -0.77 -5.53 8.00
C MET A 190 -2.01 -5.98 8.76
N ILE A 191 -3.18 -5.50 8.38
CA ILE A 191 -4.44 -6.01 8.94
C ILE A 191 -5.38 -6.29 7.79
N ALA A 192 -6.01 -7.46 7.82
CA ALA A 192 -7.11 -7.80 6.94
C ALA A 192 -8.39 -8.02 7.73
N TYR A 193 -9.52 -7.71 7.09
CA TYR A 193 -10.85 -8.01 7.57
C TYR A 193 -11.59 -8.81 6.50
N VAL A 194 -12.28 -9.88 6.89
CA VAL A 194 -13.13 -10.66 5.98
C VAL A 194 -14.54 -10.73 6.56
N LEU A 195 -15.51 -10.19 5.82
CA LEU A 195 -16.89 -10.07 6.27
C LEU A 195 -17.83 -10.78 5.29
N PRO A 196 -18.81 -11.56 5.77
CA PRO A 196 -19.87 -12.08 4.91
C PRO A 196 -20.72 -10.93 4.37
N ASN A 197 -21.22 -11.07 3.13
CA ASN A 197 -22.09 -10.09 2.48
C ASN A 197 -23.52 -10.16 3.06
N GLU A 198 -23.67 -9.79 4.32
CA GLU A 198 -24.92 -9.83 5.09
C GLU A 198 -24.88 -8.84 6.25
N GLU A 199 -26.03 -8.59 6.87
CA GLU A 199 -26.09 -7.74 8.05
C GLU A 199 -25.26 -8.34 9.20
N SER A 200 -24.50 -7.51 9.89
CA SER A 200 -23.81 -7.89 11.11
C SER A 200 -23.84 -6.76 12.12
N LYS A 201 -24.04 -7.13 13.38
CA LYS A 201 -23.92 -6.26 14.57
C LYS A 201 -22.71 -6.63 15.44
N ARG A 202 -21.90 -7.60 15.00
CA ARG A 202 -20.69 -8.01 15.71
C ARG A 202 -19.63 -6.90 15.58
N SER A 203 -18.75 -6.81 16.57
CA SER A 203 -17.59 -5.91 16.52
C SER A 203 -16.70 -6.20 15.29
N LEU A 204 -16.21 -5.15 14.63
CA LEU A 204 -15.26 -5.22 13.52
C LEU A 204 -14.05 -6.11 13.83
N ASN A 205 -13.52 -6.03 15.05
CA ASN A 205 -12.36 -6.81 15.48
C ASN A 205 -12.59 -8.33 15.38
N SER A 206 -13.85 -8.78 15.47
CA SER A 206 -14.19 -10.20 15.33
C SER A 206 -14.11 -10.71 13.88
N PHE A 207 -13.90 -9.82 12.91
CA PHE A 207 -13.69 -10.13 11.49
C PHE A 207 -12.25 -9.95 11.03
N ALA A 208 -11.36 -9.50 11.92
CA ALA A 208 -9.94 -9.36 11.62
C ALA A 208 -9.31 -10.75 11.42
N VAL A 209 -8.50 -10.88 10.38
CA VAL A 209 -7.81 -12.12 9.99
C VAL A 209 -6.40 -11.82 9.46
N PRO A 210 -5.52 -12.83 9.38
CA PRO A 210 -4.21 -12.67 8.73
C PRO A 210 -4.38 -12.42 7.24
N VAL A 211 -3.42 -11.71 6.63
CA VAL A 211 -3.42 -11.52 5.17
C VAL A 211 -3.33 -12.88 4.47
N ASP A 212 -2.51 -13.81 4.98
CA ASP A 212 -2.43 -15.22 4.52
C ASP A 212 -3.81 -15.86 4.33
N LYS A 213 -4.76 -15.54 5.21
CA LYS A 213 -6.11 -16.10 5.13
C LYS A 213 -6.87 -15.55 3.94
N VAL A 214 -6.70 -14.26 3.64
CA VAL A 214 -7.29 -13.64 2.45
C VAL A 214 -6.66 -14.24 1.19
N GLU A 215 -5.33 -14.37 1.14
CA GLU A 215 -4.63 -14.99 0.01
C GLU A 215 -5.12 -16.40 -0.28
N LYS A 216 -5.23 -17.24 0.75
CA LYS A 216 -5.81 -18.59 0.62
C LYS A 216 -7.26 -18.56 0.11
N MET A 217 -8.02 -17.52 0.43
CA MET A 217 -9.39 -17.37 -0.01
C MET A 217 -9.51 -16.87 -1.45
N THR A 218 -8.58 -16.03 -1.91
CA THR A 218 -8.66 -15.32 -3.20
C THR A 218 -7.70 -15.82 -4.28
N GLY A 219 -6.58 -16.46 -3.90
CA GLY A 219 -5.46 -16.77 -4.79
C GLY A 219 -4.66 -15.53 -5.21
N ILE A 220 -4.82 -14.41 -4.51
CA ILE A 220 -4.11 -13.15 -4.77
C ILE A 220 -2.99 -13.02 -3.76
N ASP A 221 -1.80 -12.68 -4.24
CA ASP A 221 -0.62 -12.36 -3.44
C ASP A 221 -0.58 -10.84 -3.19
N PHE A 222 -0.60 -10.43 -1.92
CA PHE A 222 -0.73 -9.03 -1.52
C PHE A 222 0.59 -8.48 -0.97
N PHE A 223 1.00 -7.32 -1.48
CA PHE A 223 2.23 -6.64 -1.02
C PHE A 223 3.55 -7.37 -1.31
N SER A 224 3.53 -8.33 -2.25
CA SER A 224 4.65 -9.13 -2.83
C SER A 224 5.94 -8.37 -3.21
N GLN A 225 5.90 -7.04 -3.17
CA GLN A 225 7.02 -6.15 -3.42
C GLN A 225 7.81 -5.82 -2.15
N LEU A 226 7.35 -6.25 -0.98
CA LEU A 226 8.11 -6.22 0.26
C LEU A 226 9.20 -7.30 0.25
N PRO A 227 10.27 -7.16 1.06
CA PRO A 227 11.19 -8.25 1.28
C PRO A 227 10.47 -9.47 1.88
N ASP A 228 10.68 -10.66 1.32
CA ASP A 228 9.97 -11.90 1.69
C ASP A 228 9.97 -12.18 3.21
N ASP A 229 11.08 -11.91 3.90
CA ASP A 229 11.19 -12.10 5.35
C ASP A 229 10.26 -11.16 6.13
N LEU A 230 10.10 -9.93 5.66
CA LEU A 230 9.23 -8.95 6.27
C LEU A 230 7.77 -9.29 5.97
N GLU A 231 7.46 -9.51 4.69
CA GLU A 231 6.13 -9.91 4.21
C GLU A 231 5.57 -11.09 5.01
N ARG A 232 6.29 -12.22 5.01
CA ARG A 232 5.91 -13.44 5.74
C ARG A 232 5.59 -13.21 7.22
N VAL A 233 6.30 -12.30 7.87
CA VAL A 233 6.05 -11.97 9.29
C VAL A 233 4.79 -11.13 9.44
N LEU A 234 4.58 -10.15 8.57
CA LEU A 234 3.44 -9.25 8.64
C LEU A 234 2.13 -9.93 8.23
N GLU A 235 2.15 -10.81 7.25
CA GLU A 235 0.95 -11.46 6.73
C GLU A 235 0.33 -12.45 7.71
N ALA A 236 1.17 -13.10 8.52
CA ALA A 236 0.76 -14.08 9.52
C ALA A 236 0.26 -13.44 10.85
N ASP A 237 0.61 -12.19 11.14
CA ASP A 237 0.36 -11.57 12.45
C ASP A 237 -0.94 -10.75 12.48
N THR A 238 -2.02 -11.30 13.03
CA THR A 238 -3.26 -10.54 13.30
C THR A 238 -3.44 -10.18 14.76
N LEU A 239 -2.96 -11.05 15.65
CA LEU A 239 -3.28 -10.97 17.07
C LEU A 239 -2.51 -9.85 17.77
N SER A 240 -1.27 -9.55 17.35
CA SER A 240 -0.54 -8.41 17.93
C SER A 240 -1.14 -7.05 17.54
N HIS A 241 -1.96 -7.06 16.49
CA HIS A 241 -2.45 -5.89 15.79
C HIS A 241 -3.83 -5.44 16.30
N VAL A 242 -4.78 -6.37 16.45
CA VAL A 242 -6.12 -6.08 16.98
C VAL A 242 -6.06 -5.59 18.43
N SER A 243 -5.13 -6.12 19.24
CA SER A 243 -4.92 -5.68 20.63
C SER A 243 -4.43 -4.23 20.75
N ARG A 244 -3.80 -3.66 19.70
CA ARG A 244 -3.33 -2.27 19.69
C ARG A 244 -4.43 -1.28 19.32
N ASP A 245 -5.48 -1.74 18.64
CA ASP A 245 -6.59 -0.91 18.16
C ASP A 245 -7.77 -0.83 19.15
N GLY A 246 -7.81 -1.69 20.18
CA GLY A 246 -8.93 -1.87 21.13
C GLY A 246 -8.87 -1.14 22.49
N GLY A 247 -7.87 -0.31 22.78
CA GLY A 247 -7.80 0.49 24.02
C GLY A 247 -6.93 -0.10 25.15
N GLN A 248 -6.27 0.82 25.86
CA GLN A 248 -5.11 0.68 26.76
C GLN A 248 -3.81 0.23 26.10
N ALA A 249 -2.94 1.21 25.86
CA ALA A 249 -1.54 0.99 25.53
C ALA A 249 -0.88 0.14 26.62
N SER A 250 -0.73 -1.16 26.36
CA SER A 250 0.35 -1.90 26.99
C SER A 250 1.65 -1.32 26.44
N LYS A 251 2.51 -0.83 27.33
CA LYS A 251 3.87 -0.41 27.01
C LYS A 251 4.70 -1.64 26.62
N SER A 252 4.41 -2.24 25.47
CA SER A 252 5.34 -3.14 24.82
C SER A 252 6.11 -2.31 23.81
N SER A 253 7.22 -1.72 24.27
CA SER A 253 8.22 -1.17 23.37
C SER A 253 8.72 -2.32 22.49
N TYR A 254 8.70 -2.10 21.18
CA TYR A 254 9.31 -3.01 20.22
C TYR A 254 10.74 -3.34 20.68
N ARG A 255 10.98 -4.61 21.04
CA ARG A 255 12.31 -5.15 21.28
C ARG A 255 12.72 -5.95 20.04
N PRO A 256 13.71 -5.49 19.27
CA PRO A 256 14.20 -6.26 18.14
C PRO A 256 14.71 -7.62 18.63
N THR A 257 14.46 -8.66 17.83
CA THR A 257 14.93 -10.01 18.14
C THR A 257 16.46 -10.03 18.19
N ARG A 258 17.04 -11.04 18.87
CA ARG A 258 18.49 -11.23 18.91
C ARG A 258 19.10 -11.25 17.50
N ASN A 259 18.40 -11.84 16.54
CA ASN A 259 18.84 -11.89 15.14
C ASN A 259 18.80 -10.51 14.48
N GLN A 260 17.76 -9.71 14.70
CA GLN A 260 17.69 -8.33 14.21
C GLN A 260 18.75 -7.42 14.84
N GLN A 261 19.07 -7.61 16.13
CA GLN A 261 20.17 -6.91 16.80
C GLN A 261 21.52 -7.32 16.21
N ILE A 262 21.73 -8.62 15.95
CA ILE A 262 22.93 -9.12 15.29
C ILE A 262 23.07 -8.54 13.88
N ILE A 263 22.00 -8.55 13.08
CA ILE A 263 22.00 -7.99 11.72
C ILE A 263 22.34 -6.49 11.75
N ALA A 264 21.74 -5.73 12.67
CA ALA A 264 22.02 -4.30 12.83
C ALA A 264 23.50 -4.05 13.22
N VAL A 265 24.05 -4.84 14.14
CA VAL A 265 25.46 -4.74 14.53
C VAL A 265 26.39 -5.11 13.37
N VAL A 266 26.09 -6.19 12.65
CA VAL A 266 26.86 -6.61 11.47
C VAL A 266 26.84 -5.54 10.39
N ALA A 267 25.68 -4.96 10.10
CA ALA A 267 25.55 -3.87 9.12
C ALA A 267 26.41 -2.65 9.50
N VAL A 268 26.38 -2.23 10.76
CA VAL A 268 27.20 -1.11 11.26
C VAL A 268 28.70 -1.42 11.16
N VAL A 269 29.11 -2.63 11.52
CA VAL A 269 30.52 -3.05 11.44
C VAL A 269 30.98 -3.11 9.98
N VAL A 270 30.17 -3.64 9.07
CA VAL A 270 30.50 -3.69 7.63
C VAL A 270 30.63 -2.27 7.07
N ILE A 271 29.71 -1.35 7.41
CA ILE A 271 29.80 0.05 7.02
C ILE A 271 31.10 0.68 7.54
N PHE A 272 31.45 0.45 8.82
CA PHE A 272 32.67 0.98 9.41
C PHE A 272 33.93 0.45 8.71
N LEU A 273 33.98 -0.85 8.42
CA LEU A 273 35.10 -1.48 7.70
C LEU A 273 35.24 -0.95 6.29
N VAL A 274 34.14 -0.77 5.56
CA VAL A 274 34.12 -0.20 4.21
C VAL A 274 34.61 1.25 4.24
N VAL A 275 34.10 2.08 5.15
CA VAL A 275 34.55 3.48 5.32
C VAL A 275 36.04 3.53 5.67
N HIS A 276 36.50 2.71 6.61
CA HIS A 276 37.90 2.64 7.01
C HIS A 276 38.81 2.23 5.84
N PHE A 277 38.41 1.22 5.07
CA PHE A 277 39.14 0.76 3.88
C PHE A 277 39.24 1.86 2.80
N LEU A 278 38.14 2.57 2.54
CA LEU A 278 38.10 3.67 1.58
C LEU A 278 38.96 4.86 2.00
N LEU A 279 39.03 5.17 3.30
CA LEU A 279 39.91 6.21 3.85
C LEU A 279 41.40 5.81 3.74
N LYS A 280 41.73 4.54 4.01
CA LYS A 280 43.10 4.03 3.91
C LYS A 280 43.65 4.06 2.48
N ARG A 281 42.80 3.79 1.47
CA ARG A 281 43.17 3.92 0.05
C ARG A 281 43.40 5.37 -0.41
N ARG A 282 42.75 6.36 0.21
CA ARG A 282 42.96 7.79 -0.11
C ARG A 282 44.28 8.36 0.44
N GLY A 283 44.89 7.74 1.45
CA GLY A 283 46.17 8.16 2.05
C GLY A 283 47.43 7.76 1.27
N GLY A 284 47.32 6.95 0.21
CA GLY A 284 48.48 6.30 -0.45
C GLY A 284 49.19 7.07 -1.57
N LYS A 285 48.66 8.21 -2.06
CA LYS A 285 49.32 8.96 -3.16
C LYS A 285 50.35 9.97 -2.62
N LYS A 286 51.57 9.50 -2.33
CA LYS A 286 52.74 10.39 -2.13
C LYS A 286 53.04 11.16 -3.43
N LYS A 287 53.17 12.49 -3.31
CA LYS A 287 53.54 13.44 -4.37
C LYS A 287 54.91 13.08 -4.98
N LYS A 288 54.99 12.83 -6.30
CA LYS A 288 56.27 12.93 -7.03
C LYS A 288 56.69 14.40 -7.08
N LYS A 289 57.77 14.77 -6.38
CA LYS A 289 58.41 16.10 -6.47
C LYS A 289 59.01 16.24 -7.88
N LYS A 290 58.68 17.33 -8.59
CA LYS A 290 59.40 17.75 -9.81
C LYS A 290 60.83 18.19 -9.43
N PRO A 291 61.87 17.84 -10.20
CA PRO A 291 63.24 18.28 -9.93
C PRO A 291 63.39 19.78 -10.19
N ALA A 292 64.16 20.45 -9.33
CA ALA A 292 64.44 21.88 -9.41
C ALA A 292 65.36 22.23 -10.59
N ARG A 293 65.01 23.26 -11.37
CA ARG A 293 65.89 23.85 -12.40
C ARG A 293 67.04 24.61 -11.70
N LYS A 294 68.29 24.29 -12.07
CA LYS A 294 69.49 25.04 -11.65
C LYS A 294 69.57 26.42 -12.34
N PRO A 295 70.13 27.44 -11.70
CA PRO A 295 70.24 28.78 -12.28
C PRO A 295 71.37 28.86 -13.30
N VAL A 296 71.11 29.54 -14.41
CA VAL A 296 72.07 29.83 -15.48
C VAL A 296 73.02 30.93 -15.01
N LYS A 297 74.33 30.65 -15.02
CA LYS A 297 75.38 31.66 -14.78
C LYS A 297 75.49 32.58 -16.01
N LYS A 298 75.32 33.88 -15.81
CA LYS A 298 75.77 34.91 -16.76
C LYS A 298 77.30 34.88 -16.82
N LYS A 299 77.87 34.77 -18.02
CA LYS A 299 79.22 35.24 -18.33
C LYS A 299 79.10 36.45 -19.26
N LYS A 300 80.09 37.34 -19.09
CA LYS A 300 80.24 38.71 -19.61
C LYS A 300 79.76 38.93 -21.03
#